data_AF-A0A1L8G8W2-F1
#
_entry.id   AF-A0A1L8G8W2-F1
#
_cell.length_a   1.000
_cell.length_b   1.000
_cell.length_c   1.000
_cell.angle_alpha   90.00
_cell.angle_beta   90.00
_cell.angle_gamma   90.00
#
_symmetry.space_group_name_H-M   'P 1'
#
loop_
_entity.id
_entity.type
_entity.pdbx_description
1 polymer ?
#
loop_
_entity_poly.entity_id
_entity_poly.type
_entity_poly.pdbx_seq_one_letter_code
_entity_poly.pdbx_strand_id
1 'polypeptide(L)'
;MDAVSVVAHLRDLASDPQNRTSIVRDKSCLAGLILFLSHQDDCVVESALKAFLYLCEEPAHCEIIRNELGLMESLENLKNRYDVDDEVKQLGRSIQLLLSPTVHMQTPETNSKKNKPSFFATSCNKRAKTVTLYIHGLHDVEKKHLCEEALLKVKGVISFTFQIAIQRCTVRVKPDLATDCLASAIAETRVLRAQQVIRNESGNEMYVPLHEMNVTVEKNSYLPDYLPEEVSPQKELDKAVIPTGSKSDSQGSWINSAANFLSKTFFW
;
A
#
# COMPACT_ATOMS: atom_id res chain seq x y z
N MET A 1 -17.10 -12.71 23.74
CA MET A 1 -17.56 -11.33 23.48
C MET A 1 -18.68 -11.43 22.47
N ASP A 2 -19.78 -10.72 22.72
CA ASP A 2 -20.92 -10.67 21.81
C ASP A 2 -20.66 -9.65 20.68
N ALA A 3 -21.22 -9.88 19.48
CA ALA A 3 -20.98 -9.06 18.29
C ALA A 3 -21.38 -7.59 18.52
N VAL A 4 -22.50 -7.37 19.22
CA VAL A 4 -22.99 -6.04 19.63
C VAL A 4 -21.95 -5.30 20.47
N SER A 5 -21.33 -5.99 21.43
CA SER A 5 -20.34 -5.37 22.31
C SER A 5 -19.06 -4.98 21.55
N VAL A 6 -18.62 -5.82 20.60
CA VAL A 6 -17.41 -5.57 19.80
C VAL A 6 -17.61 -4.38 18.87
N VAL A 7 -18.73 -4.34 18.15
CA VAL A 7 -19.01 -3.24 17.21
C VAL A 7 -19.29 -1.92 17.93
N ALA A 8 -19.98 -1.96 19.08
CA ALA A 8 -20.20 -0.78 19.90
C ALA A 8 -18.87 -0.21 20.40
N HIS A 9 -17.95 -1.07 20.84
CA HIS A 9 -16.62 -0.65 21.23
C HIS A 9 -15.88 -0.01 20.04
N LEU A 10 -15.81 -0.67 18.88
CA LEU A 10 -15.17 -0.13 17.68
C LEU A 10 -15.75 1.22 17.25
N ARG A 11 -17.07 1.39 17.32
CA ARG A 11 -17.75 2.66 17.08
C ARG A 11 -17.30 3.75 18.05
N ASP A 12 -17.25 3.44 19.34
CA ASP A 12 -16.82 4.39 20.36
C ASP A 12 -15.35 4.80 20.14
N LEU A 13 -14.51 3.89 19.62
CA LEU A 13 -13.12 4.22 19.29
C LEU A 13 -13.05 5.16 18.10
N ALA A 14 -13.82 4.85 17.05
CA ALA A 14 -13.91 5.67 15.86
C ALA A 14 -14.47 7.06 16.18
N SER A 15 -15.32 7.21 17.21
CA SER A 15 -15.84 8.50 17.63
C SER A 15 -14.74 9.48 18.06
N ASP A 16 -13.63 8.98 18.63
CA ASP A 16 -12.46 9.78 19.01
C ASP A 16 -11.53 10.01 17.80
N PRO A 17 -11.33 11.28 17.37
CA PRO A 17 -10.49 11.63 16.22
C PRO A 17 -9.07 11.06 16.28
N GLN A 18 -8.47 10.91 17.47
CA GLN A 18 -7.10 10.41 17.61
C GLN A 18 -6.95 8.94 17.18
N ASN A 19 -8.01 8.15 17.30
CA ASN A 19 -7.98 6.73 16.97
C ASN A 19 -8.29 6.45 15.49
N ARG A 20 -8.97 7.37 14.80
CA ARG A 20 -9.50 7.16 13.44
C ARG A 20 -8.43 6.78 12.43
N THR A 21 -7.30 7.49 12.42
CA THR A 21 -6.20 7.20 11.48
C THR A 21 -5.60 5.80 11.72
N SER A 22 -5.51 5.37 12.98
CA SER A 22 -5.02 4.03 13.33
C SER A 22 -5.99 2.95 12.88
N ILE A 23 -7.29 3.16 13.08
CA ILE A 23 -8.35 2.24 12.66
C ILE A 23 -8.39 2.11 11.13
N VAL A 24 -8.32 3.21 10.40
CA VAL A 24 -8.35 3.22 8.92
C VAL A 24 -7.11 2.57 8.31
N ARG A 25 -5.96 2.63 8.98
CA ARG A 25 -4.73 1.96 8.51
C ARG A 25 -4.70 0.47 8.80
N ASP A 26 -5.46 0.02 9.79
CA ASP A 26 -5.58 -1.38 10.13
C ASP A 26 -6.64 -2.07 9.26
N LYS A 27 -6.16 -2.80 8.25
CA LYS A 27 -7.01 -3.59 7.35
C LYS A 27 -7.89 -4.60 8.07
N SER A 28 -7.42 -5.17 9.18
CA SER A 28 -8.21 -6.16 9.94
C SER A 28 -9.41 -5.51 10.61
N CYS A 29 -9.25 -4.27 11.10
CA CYS A 29 -10.33 -3.47 11.66
C CYS A 29 -11.36 -3.10 10.58
N LEU A 30 -10.91 -2.64 9.41
CA LEU A 30 -11.83 -2.31 8.30
C LEU A 30 -12.59 -3.54 7.80
N ALA A 31 -11.89 -4.67 7.59
CA ALA A 31 -12.53 -5.92 7.19
C ALA A 31 -13.57 -6.40 8.23
N GLY A 32 -13.27 -6.26 9.52
CA GLY A 32 -14.22 -6.57 10.59
C GLY A 32 -15.45 -5.67 10.57
N LEU A 33 -15.28 -4.37 10.36
CA LEU A 33 -16.39 -3.42 10.21
C LEU A 33 -17.26 -3.72 8.98
N ILE A 34 -16.64 -4.09 7.85
CA ILE A 34 -17.37 -4.50 6.63
C ILE A 34 -18.20 -5.75 6.90
N LEU A 35 -17.64 -6.73 7.60
CA LEU A 35 -18.34 -7.97 7.93
C LEU A 35 -19.61 -7.72 8.76
N PHE A 36 -19.56 -6.78 9.71
CA PHE A 36 -20.72 -6.42 10.54
C PHE A 36 -21.89 -5.84 9.74
N LEU A 37 -21.66 -5.30 8.53
CA LEU A 37 -22.73 -4.82 7.64
C LEU A 37 -23.64 -5.96 7.15
N SER A 38 -23.15 -7.21 7.17
CA SER A 38 -23.90 -8.40 6.78
C SER A 38 -24.61 -9.08 7.96
N HIS A 39 -24.59 -8.49 9.17
CA HIS A 39 -25.21 -9.08 10.35
C HIS A 39 -26.75 -9.01 10.28
N GLN A 40 -27.44 -9.92 10.98
CA GLN A 40 -28.91 -9.98 11.06
C GLN A 40 -29.53 -8.96 12.02
N ASP A 41 -28.71 -8.44 12.94
CA ASP A 41 -29.13 -7.47 13.96
C ASP A 41 -28.86 -6.05 13.48
N ASP A 42 -29.92 -5.25 13.35
CA ASP A 42 -29.88 -3.86 12.93
C ASP A 42 -29.01 -2.99 13.85
N CYS A 43 -28.98 -3.26 15.15
CA CYS A 43 -28.12 -2.52 16.09
C CYS A 43 -26.63 -2.72 15.77
N VAL A 44 -26.26 -3.90 15.29
CA VAL A 44 -24.88 -4.22 14.89
C VAL A 44 -24.53 -3.48 13.59
N VAL A 45 -25.42 -3.55 12.60
CA VAL A 45 -25.22 -2.88 11.30
C VAL A 45 -25.17 -1.36 11.48
N GLU A 46 -26.11 -0.79 12.22
CA GLU A 46 -26.17 0.65 12.51
C GLU A 46 -24.90 1.12 13.24
N SER A 47 -24.41 0.36 14.23
CA SER A 47 -23.18 0.70 14.94
C SER A 47 -21.94 0.66 14.03
N ALA A 48 -21.87 -0.30 13.11
CA ALA A 48 -20.81 -0.37 12.10
C ALA A 48 -20.87 0.82 11.12
N LEU A 49 -22.07 1.18 10.65
CA LEU A 49 -22.27 2.35 9.78
C LEU A 49 -21.89 3.66 10.49
N LYS A 50 -22.29 3.83 11.76
CA LYS A 50 -21.86 4.98 12.57
C LYS A 50 -20.34 5.05 12.72
N ALA A 51 -19.68 3.90 12.91
CA ALA A 51 -18.22 3.86 12.91
C ALA A 51 -17.65 4.36 11.57
N PHE A 52 -18.17 3.87 10.43
CA PHE A 52 -17.75 4.37 9.11
C PHE A 52 -17.99 5.87 8.92
N LEU A 53 -19.10 6.42 9.43
CA LEU A 53 -19.36 7.87 9.37
C LEU A 53 -18.27 8.65 10.11
N TYR A 54 -17.90 8.25 11.32
CA TYR A 54 -16.81 8.91 12.05
C TYR A 54 -15.48 8.82 11.32
N LEU A 55 -15.19 7.66 10.71
CA LEU A 55 -13.96 7.50 9.93
C LEU A 55 -13.97 8.37 8.67
N CYS A 56 -15.12 8.54 8.01
CA CYS A 56 -15.30 9.35 6.81
C CYS A 56 -15.38 10.87 7.06
N GLU A 57 -15.32 11.34 8.32
CA GLU A 57 -15.25 12.78 8.60
C GLU A 57 -13.98 13.42 8.00
N GLU A 58 -12.89 12.66 7.87
CA GLU A 58 -11.67 13.12 7.21
C GLU A 58 -11.61 12.60 5.76
N PRO A 59 -11.52 13.47 4.74
CA PRO A 59 -11.58 13.07 3.33
C PRO A 59 -10.43 12.16 2.90
N ALA A 60 -9.28 12.25 3.57
CA ALA A 60 -8.15 11.36 3.33
C ALA A 60 -8.45 9.90 3.71
N HIS A 61 -9.34 9.66 4.68
CA HIS A 61 -9.78 8.31 5.05
C HIS A 61 -10.77 7.73 4.04
N CYS A 62 -11.62 8.56 3.43
CA CYS A 62 -12.61 8.12 2.45
C CYS A 62 -11.99 7.37 1.26
N GLU A 63 -10.83 7.80 0.77
CA GLU A 63 -10.13 7.10 -0.31
C GLU A 63 -9.63 5.71 0.13
N ILE A 64 -9.15 5.58 1.37
CA ILE A 64 -8.66 4.31 1.90
C ILE A 64 -9.84 3.35 2.11
N ILE A 65 -10.89 3.83 2.77
CA ILE A 65 -12.10 3.07 3.08
C ILE A 65 -12.80 2.61 1.79
N ARG A 66 -12.95 3.50 0.79
CA ARG A 66 -13.54 3.16 -0.52
C ARG A 66 -12.82 2.00 -1.21
N ASN A 67 -11.49 1.95 -1.10
CA ASN A 67 -10.66 0.95 -1.75
C ASN A 67 -10.57 -0.37 -0.96
N GLU A 68 -11.22 -0.46 0.21
CA GLU A 68 -11.25 -1.70 0.98
C GLU A 68 -12.19 -2.73 0.32
N LEU A 69 -11.71 -3.96 0.24
CA LEU A 69 -12.37 -5.03 -0.50
C LEU A 69 -13.72 -5.37 0.13
N GLY A 70 -14.77 -5.45 -0.69
CA GLY A 70 -16.10 -5.87 -0.27
C GLY A 70 -16.96 -4.79 0.39
N LEU A 71 -16.42 -3.59 0.68
CA LEU A 71 -17.22 -2.51 1.29
C LEU A 71 -18.38 -2.06 0.39
N MET A 72 -18.06 -1.70 -0.87
CA MET A 72 -19.07 -1.19 -1.80
C MET A 72 -20.15 -2.23 -2.12
N GLU A 73 -19.76 -3.51 -2.20
CA GLU A 73 -20.69 -4.62 -2.38
C GLU A 73 -21.57 -4.83 -1.14
N SER A 74 -20.99 -4.75 0.07
CA SER A 74 -21.74 -4.86 1.33
C SER A 74 -22.76 -3.74 1.51
N LEU A 75 -22.41 -2.50 1.14
CA LEU A 75 -23.33 -1.36 1.15
C LEU A 75 -24.46 -1.52 0.11
N GLU A 76 -24.14 -2.06 -1.06
CA GLU A 76 -25.14 -2.33 -2.11
C GLU A 76 -26.09 -3.46 -1.69
N ASN A 77 -25.58 -4.52 -1.06
CA ASN A 77 -26.38 -5.61 -0.52
C ASN A 77 -27.31 -5.12 0.59
N LEU A 78 -26.80 -4.27 1.50
CA LEU A 78 -27.58 -3.66 2.58
C LEU A 78 -28.80 -2.89 2.04
N LYS A 79 -28.66 -2.19 0.91
CA LYS A 79 -29.75 -1.43 0.28
C LYS A 79 -30.90 -2.34 -0.18
N ASN A 80 -30.60 -3.57 -0.58
CA ASN A 80 -31.56 -4.52 -1.16
C ASN A 80 -32.16 -5.47 -0.11
N ARG A 81 -31.71 -5.40 1.14
CA ARG A 81 -32.21 -6.22 2.25
C ARG A 81 -33.61 -5.78 2.69
N TYR A 82 -34.49 -6.75 2.92
CA TYR A 82 -35.87 -6.51 3.38
C TYR A 82 -35.98 -6.56 4.91
N ASP A 83 -35.00 -7.16 5.57
CA ASP A 83 -34.96 -7.44 7.00
C ASP A 83 -34.37 -6.30 7.85
N VAL A 84 -33.80 -5.29 7.20
CA VAL A 84 -33.16 -4.13 7.84
C VAL A 84 -34.07 -2.90 7.78
N ASP A 85 -34.11 -2.13 8.85
CA ASP A 85 -34.87 -0.88 8.93
C ASP A 85 -34.43 0.17 7.89
N ASP A 86 -35.38 1.01 7.47
CA ASP A 86 -35.14 2.01 6.43
C ASP A 86 -34.20 3.16 6.89
N GLU A 87 -34.14 3.47 8.20
CA GLU A 87 -33.19 4.44 8.74
C GLU A 87 -31.74 3.95 8.60
N VAL A 88 -31.50 2.65 8.83
CA VAL A 88 -30.19 2.01 8.67
C VAL A 88 -29.77 1.99 7.20
N LYS A 89 -30.72 1.75 6.28
CA LYS A 89 -30.47 1.86 4.82
C LYS A 89 -30.13 3.29 4.40
N GLN A 90 -30.78 4.30 4.98
CA GLN A 90 -30.46 5.71 4.74
C GLN A 90 -29.01 6.01 5.13
N LEU A 91 -28.57 5.54 6.31
CA LEU A 91 -27.17 5.66 6.76
C LEU A 91 -26.19 5.01 5.75
N GLY A 92 -26.50 3.81 5.27
CA GLY A 92 -25.73 3.14 4.23
C GLY A 92 -25.60 3.96 2.94
N ARG A 93 -26.70 4.57 2.48
CA ARG A 93 -26.70 5.46 1.30
C ARG A 93 -25.87 6.73 1.54
N SER A 94 -25.95 7.33 2.72
CA SER A 94 -25.15 8.51 3.06
C SER A 94 -23.65 8.20 3.00
N ILE A 95 -23.23 7.06 3.53
CA ILE A 95 -21.83 6.61 3.45
C ILE A 95 -21.43 6.33 1.99
N GLN A 96 -22.29 5.66 1.21
CA GLN A 96 -22.02 5.40 -0.21
C GLN A 96 -21.85 6.71 -1.00
N LEU A 97 -22.60 7.77 -0.66
CA LEU A 97 -22.45 9.10 -1.26
C LEU A 97 -21.15 9.79 -0.84
N LEU A 98 -20.79 9.74 0.45
CA LEU A 98 -19.52 10.26 0.97
C LEU A 98 -18.31 9.56 0.32
N LEU A 99 -18.45 8.26 0.09
CA LEU A 99 -17.45 7.44 -0.57
C LEU A 99 -17.55 7.50 -2.09
N SER A 100 -18.53 8.16 -2.70
CA SER A 100 -18.56 8.29 -4.15
C SER A 100 -17.51 9.30 -4.62
N PRO A 101 -16.81 9.06 -5.75
CA PRO A 101 -15.91 10.05 -6.30
C PRO A 101 -16.70 11.32 -6.62
N THR A 102 -16.30 12.44 -6.02
CA THR A 102 -16.81 13.75 -6.43
C THR A 102 -16.45 13.93 -7.89
N VAL A 103 -17.46 13.90 -8.77
CA VAL A 103 -17.32 14.29 -10.17
C VAL A 103 -16.93 15.77 -10.13
N HIS A 104 -15.63 16.06 -10.18
CA HIS A 104 -15.16 17.41 -10.42
C HIS A 104 -15.65 17.81 -11.80
N MET A 105 -16.74 18.57 -11.80
CA MET A 105 -17.11 19.41 -12.93
C MET A 105 -15.88 20.26 -13.25
N GLN A 106 -15.35 20.07 -14.45
CA GLN A 106 -14.29 20.88 -15.00
C GLN A 106 -14.73 22.35 -15.00
N THR A 107 -13.99 23.19 -14.28
CA THR A 107 -13.93 24.63 -14.57
C THR A 107 -12.51 24.94 -15.05
N PRO A 108 -12.37 25.71 -16.15
CA PRO A 108 -11.11 25.84 -16.86
C PRO A 108 -10.13 26.75 -16.10
N GLU A 109 -8.89 26.27 -16.01
CA GLU A 109 -7.62 27.01 -16.09
C GLU A 109 -7.65 28.52 -15.76
N THR A 110 -7.00 28.90 -14.67
CA THR A 110 -6.11 30.06 -14.70
C THR A 110 -4.80 29.76 -13.98
N ASN A 111 -3.76 29.64 -14.79
CA ASN A 111 -2.35 29.80 -14.44
C ASN A 111 -2.14 30.79 -13.28
N SER A 112 -1.59 30.31 -12.16
CA SER A 112 -0.51 31.05 -11.51
C SER A 112 0.44 30.10 -10.76
N LYS A 113 1.62 29.94 -11.34
CA LYS A 113 2.81 29.46 -10.66
C LYS A 113 3.11 30.39 -9.49
N LYS A 114 3.05 29.89 -8.25
CA LYS A 114 3.92 30.36 -7.16
C LYS A 114 4.40 29.18 -6.34
N ASN A 115 5.62 28.77 -6.69
CA ASN A 115 6.49 27.97 -5.85
C ASN A 115 6.59 28.62 -4.46
N LYS A 116 6.14 27.90 -3.43
CA LYS A 116 6.68 28.00 -2.08
C LYS A 116 7.13 26.59 -1.68
N PRO A 117 8.40 26.38 -1.32
CA PRO A 117 8.82 25.10 -0.79
C PRO A 117 8.29 24.99 0.64
N SER A 118 7.23 24.20 0.83
CA SER A 118 6.86 23.72 2.17
C SER A 118 7.85 22.63 2.56
N PHE A 119 8.93 23.04 3.21
CA PHE A 119 9.86 22.16 3.90
C PHE A 119 9.17 21.61 5.15
N PHE A 120 8.23 20.68 5.02
CA PHE A 120 7.80 19.69 6.03
C PHE A 120 6.72 18.80 5.39
N ALA A 121 7.09 18.04 4.35
CA ALA A 121 6.21 17.11 3.65
C ALA A 121 6.51 15.67 4.08
N THR A 122 6.08 15.29 5.28
CA THR A 122 5.79 13.89 5.58
C THR A 122 4.50 13.53 4.82
N SER A 123 4.55 12.49 3.99
CA SER A 123 3.40 11.88 3.27
C SER A 123 2.95 12.54 1.95
N CYS A 124 3.74 12.37 0.87
CA CYS A 124 3.13 11.80 -0.34
C CYS A 124 3.39 10.30 -0.32
N ASN A 125 2.40 9.50 0.08
CA ASN A 125 2.49 8.03 0.03
C ASN A 125 2.28 7.54 -1.41
N LYS A 126 3.02 8.12 -2.35
CA LYS A 126 3.24 7.58 -3.68
C LYS A 126 3.97 6.24 -3.51
N ARG A 127 3.20 5.17 -3.29
CA ARG A 127 3.74 3.83 -3.00
C ARG A 127 4.69 3.45 -4.12
N ALA A 128 5.87 2.97 -3.74
CA ALA A 128 6.88 2.54 -4.68
C ALA A 128 6.32 1.43 -5.59
N LYS A 129 6.54 1.55 -6.89
CA LYS A 129 6.21 0.54 -7.90
C LYS A 129 7.30 -0.54 -7.87
N THR A 130 6.90 -1.81 -7.92
CA THR A 130 7.84 -2.93 -8.08
C THR A 130 7.77 -3.42 -9.52
N VAL A 131 8.92 -3.51 -10.18
CA VAL A 131 9.07 -3.94 -11.55
C VAL A 131 9.97 -5.17 -11.56
N THR A 132 9.53 -6.23 -12.22
CA THR A 132 10.37 -7.42 -12.44
C THR A 132 10.89 -7.39 -13.86
N LEU A 133 12.20 -7.43 -14.00
CA LEU A 133 12.92 -7.41 -15.26
C LEU A 133 13.61 -8.76 -15.46
N TYR A 134 13.58 -9.23 -16.70
CA TYR A 134 14.48 -10.26 -17.20
C TYR A 134 15.65 -9.57 -17.88
N ILE A 135 16.87 -9.89 -17.44
CA ILE A 135 18.09 -9.26 -17.92
C ILE A 135 18.86 -10.29 -18.73
N HIS A 136 18.76 -10.20 -20.05
CA HIS A 136 19.52 -11.04 -20.95
C HIS A 136 21.01 -10.78 -20.76
N GLY A 137 21.76 -11.83 -20.43
CA GLY A 137 23.21 -11.78 -20.22
C GLY A 137 23.65 -11.75 -18.75
N LEU A 138 22.71 -11.75 -17.79
CA LEU A 138 23.02 -11.76 -16.35
C LEU A 138 23.47 -13.15 -15.86
N HIS A 139 24.66 -13.59 -16.26
CA HIS A 139 25.21 -14.91 -15.90
C HIS A 139 26.31 -14.88 -14.84
N ASP A 140 27.06 -13.78 -14.78
CA ASP A 140 28.28 -13.68 -13.99
C ASP A 140 28.17 -12.58 -12.92
N VAL A 141 28.96 -12.71 -11.85
CA VAL A 141 29.02 -11.70 -10.77
C VAL A 141 29.51 -10.35 -11.30
N GLU A 142 30.42 -10.33 -12.27
CA GLU A 142 30.89 -9.10 -12.92
C GLU A 142 29.78 -8.37 -13.67
N LYS A 143 28.96 -9.11 -14.42
CA LYS A 143 27.82 -8.55 -15.16
C LYS A 143 26.72 -8.06 -14.22
N LYS A 144 26.54 -8.75 -13.09
CA LYS A 144 25.68 -8.29 -11.99
C LYS A 144 26.17 -6.94 -11.47
N HIS A 145 27.46 -6.81 -11.16
CA HIS A 145 28.04 -5.56 -10.66
C HIS A 145 27.86 -4.40 -11.64
N LEU A 146 28.08 -4.62 -12.95
CA LEU A 146 27.82 -3.58 -13.98
C LEU A 146 26.35 -3.13 -13.99
N CYS A 147 25.42 -4.07 -13.80
CA CYS A 147 24.00 -3.74 -13.71
C CYS A 147 23.67 -2.98 -12.43
N GLU A 148 24.29 -3.33 -11.31
CA GLU A 148 24.18 -2.63 -10.03
C GLU A 148 24.60 -1.16 -10.17
N GLU A 149 25.79 -0.92 -10.73
CA GLU A 149 26.28 0.44 -10.97
C GLU A 149 25.37 1.26 -11.89
N ALA A 150 24.81 0.62 -12.92
CA ALA A 150 23.88 1.27 -13.84
C ALA A 150 22.57 1.65 -13.12
N LEU A 151 21.97 0.74 -12.36
CA LEU A 151 20.71 0.97 -11.65
C LEU A 151 20.86 1.95 -10.47
N LEU A 152 22.01 1.97 -9.78
CA LEU A 152 22.31 2.94 -8.71
C LEU A 152 22.32 4.39 -9.22
N LYS A 153 22.71 4.60 -10.48
CA LYS A 153 22.75 5.94 -11.10
C LYS A 153 21.37 6.44 -11.51
N VAL A 154 20.37 5.56 -11.64
CA VAL A 154 19.01 5.93 -12.06
C VAL A 154 18.26 6.60 -10.91
N LYS A 155 17.97 7.89 -11.07
CA LYS A 155 17.18 8.65 -10.11
C LYS A 155 15.77 8.06 -9.99
N GLY A 156 15.39 7.69 -8.77
CA GLY A 156 14.08 7.12 -8.47
C GLY A 156 14.07 5.61 -8.29
N VAL A 157 15.20 4.92 -8.53
CA VAL A 157 15.39 3.55 -8.02
C VAL A 157 15.54 3.62 -6.49
N ILE A 158 14.86 2.71 -5.79
CA ILE A 158 14.81 2.63 -4.32
C ILE A 158 15.59 1.41 -3.83
N SER A 159 15.36 0.25 -4.44
CA SER A 159 16.09 -0.97 -4.15
C SER A 159 16.03 -1.89 -5.37
N PHE A 160 17.00 -2.79 -5.49
CA PHE A 160 16.97 -3.85 -6.50
C PHE A 160 17.51 -5.14 -5.89
N THR A 161 17.09 -6.27 -6.45
CA THR A 161 17.55 -7.60 -6.06
C THR A 161 17.76 -8.44 -7.31
N PHE A 162 18.81 -9.25 -7.32
CA PHE A 162 19.17 -10.08 -8.47
C PHE A 162 19.02 -11.56 -8.13
N GLN A 163 18.48 -12.31 -9.08
CA GLN A 163 18.49 -13.76 -9.11
C GLN A 163 19.22 -14.21 -10.37
N ILE A 164 20.53 -14.43 -10.25
CA ILE A 164 21.42 -14.77 -11.37
C ILE A 164 20.97 -16.07 -12.06
N ALA A 165 20.57 -17.09 -11.28
CA ALA A 165 20.18 -18.40 -11.79
C ALA A 165 19.05 -18.34 -12.84
N ILE A 166 18.14 -17.35 -12.73
CA ILE A 166 17.03 -17.16 -13.66
C ILE A 166 17.09 -15.81 -14.38
N GLN A 167 18.25 -15.13 -14.35
CA GLN A 167 18.49 -13.84 -14.99
C GLN A 167 17.44 -12.76 -14.64
N ARG A 168 16.97 -12.75 -13.39
CA ARG A 168 15.88 -11.87 -12.95
C ARG A 168 16.38 -10.76 -12.07
N CYS A 169 15.87 -9.55 -12.29
CA CYS A 169 16.09 -8.40 -11.43
C CYS A 169 14.75 -7.82 -11.00
N THR A 170 14.50 -7.76 -9.69
CA THR A 170 13.32 -7.10 -9.14
C THR A 170 13.72 -5.76 -8.58
N VAL A 171 13.20 -4.68 -9.20
CA VAL A 171 13.53 -3.30 -8.89
C VAL A 171 12.31 -2.61 -8.27
N ARG A 172 12.52 -1.98 -7.12
CA ARG A 172 11.56 -1.08 -6.48
C ARG A 172 11.90 0.35 -6.88
N VAL A 173 10.93 1.07 -7.43
CA VAL A 173 11.11 2.42 -7.97
C VAL A 173 10.05 3.38 -7.45
N LYS A 174 10.34 4.69 -7.48
CA LYS A 174 9.32 5.72 -7.28
C LYS A 174 8.24 5.56 -8.37
N PRO A 175 6.95 5.80 -8.06
CA PRO A 175 5.88 5.57 -9.04
C PRO A 175 5.93 6.52 -10.24
N ASP A 176 6.60 7.66 -10.10
CA ASP A 176 6.79 8.63 -11.20
C ASP A 176 7.91 8.19 -12.18
N LEU A 177 8.66 7.11 -11.88
CA LEU A 177 9.73 6.61 -12.76
C LEU A 177 9.18 5.66 -13.83
N ALA A 178 9.41 6.01 -15.10
CA ALA A 178 9.08 5.14 -16.22
C ALA A 178 9.95 3.88 -16.24
N THR A 179 9.34 2.74 -16.58
CA THR A 179 10.04 1.45 -16.72
C THR A 179 11.09 1.47 -17.83
N ASP A 180 10.86 2.27 -18.87
CA ASP A 180 11.78 2.43 -20.00
C ASP A 180 13.12 3.04 -19.56
N CYS A 181 13.14 3.92 -18.54
CA CYS A 181 14.39 4.47 -18.01
C CYS A 181 15.30 3.38 -17.41
N LEU A 182 14.72 2.32 -16.83
CA LEU A 182 15.49 1.19 -16.33
C LEU A 182 16.10 0.39 -17.48
N ALA A 183 15.33 0.18 -18.57
CA ALA A 183 15.82 -0.51 -19.75
C ALA A 183 16.95 0.27 -20.43
N SER A 184 16.79 1.60 -20.59
CA SER A 184 17.84 2.45 -21.15
C SER A 184 19.12 2.44 -20.31
N ALA A 185 19.01 2.47 -18.97
CA ALA A 185 20.18 2.40 -18.09
C ALA A 185 20.89 1.04 -18.19
N ILE A 186 20.14 -0.05 -18.30
CA ILE A 186 20.72 -1.39 -18.48
C ILE A 186 21.35 -1.52 -19.88
N ALA A 187 20.70 -1.00 -20.92
CA ALA A 187 21.24 -0.99 -22.28
C ALA A 187 22.52 -0.13 -22.42
N GLU A 188 22.70 0.90 -21.58
CA GLU A 188 23.92 1.71 -21.53
C GLU A 188 25.17 0.88 -21.18
N THR A 189 25.01 -0.25 -20.49
CA THR A 189 26.10 -1.20 -20.22
C THR A 189 26.61 -1.90 -21.49
N ARG A 190 25.87 -1.81 -22.62
CA ARG A 190 26.13 -2.45 -23.93
C ARG A 190 26.21 -3.98 -23.95
N VAL A 191 26.21 -4.62 -22.79
CA VAL A 191 26.34 -6.07 -22.62
C VAL A 191 25.07 -6.73 -22.07
N LEU A 192 24.13 -5.93 -21.56
CA LEU A 192 22.87 -6.39 -20.97
C LEU A 192 21.67 -5.78 -21.69
N ARG A 193 20.57 -6.54 -21.79
CA ARG A 193 19.27 -6.04 -22.24
C ARG A 193 18.17 -6.42 -21.26
N ALA A 194 17.26 -5.48 -21.00
CA ALA A 194 16.17 -5.68 -20.08
C ALA A 194 14.83 -5.86 -20.81
N GLN A 195 14.04 -6.83 -20.37
CA GLN A 195 12.65 -7.02 -20.75
C GLN A 195 11.79 -7.06 -19.49
N GLN A 196 10.59 -6.50 -19.53
CA GLN A 196 9.71 -6.56 -18.36
C GLN A 196 9.01 -7.92 -18.31
N VAL A 197 9.02 -8.55 -17.13
CA VAL A 197 8.28 -9.80 -16.89
C VAL A 197 6.91 -9.45 -16.33
N ILE A 198 5.86 -9.91 -17.00
CA ILE A 198 4.46 -9.76 -16.57
C ILE A 198 3.84 -11.16 -16.51
N ARG A 199 2.96 -11.39 -15.53
CA ARG A 199 2.15 -12.62 -15.48
C ARG A 199 0.83 -12.38 -16.19
N ASN A 200 0.47 -13.27 -17.11
CA ASN A 200 -0.83 -13.26 -17.78
C ASN A 200 -1.94 -13.83 -16.91
N GLU A 201 -3.19 -13.64 -17.36
CA GLU A 201 -4.40 -14.22 -16.78
C GLU A 201 -4.32 -15.75 -16.65
N SER A 202 -3.62 -16.43 -17.57
CA SER A 202 -3.37 -17.88 -17.52
C SER A 202 -2.22 -18.30 -16.57
N GLY A 203 -1.62 -17.36 -15.83
CA GLY A 203 -0.51 -17.62 -14.91
C GLY A 203 0.88 -17.75 -15.56
N ASN A 204 0.96 -17.71 -16.89
CA ASN A 204 2.23 -17.80 -17.63
C ASN A 204 3.01 -16.48 -17.60
N GLU A 205 4.34 -16.57 -17.52
CA GLU A 205 5.23 -15.41 -17.61
C GLU A 205 5.39 -14.97 -19.07
N MET A 206 5.10 -13.70 -19.36
CA MET A 206 5.36 -13.05 -20.64
C MET A 206 6.45 -12.01 -20.49
N TYR A 207 7.32 -11.94 -21.50
CA TYR A 207 8.36 -10.93 -21.62
C TYR A 207 7.89 -9.81 -22.54
N VAL A 208 7.74 -8.61 -21.99
CA VAL A 208 7.37 -7.41 -22.73
C VAL A 208 8.65 -6.63 -23.03
N PRO A 209 8.99 -6.40 -24.32
CA PRO A 209 10.08 -5.52 -24.69
C PRO A 209 9.84 -4.11 -24.14
N LEU A 210 10.84 -3.55 -23.46
CA LEU A 210 10.84 -2.15 -23.05
C LEU A 210 11.46 -1.32 -24.18
N HIS A 211 10.90 -0.13 -24.45
CA HIS A 211 11.43 0.72 -25.49
C HIS A 211 12.70 1.41 -24.98
N GLU A 212 13.83 1.15 -25.63
CA GLU A 212 15.08 1.85 -25.36
C GLU A 212 14.95 3.31 -25.85
N MET A 213 14.50 4.19 -24.97
CA MET A 213 14.49 5.62 -25.26
C MET A 213 15.93 6.15 -25.18
N ASN A 214 16.39 6.84 -26.22
CA ASN A 214 17.64 7.62 -26.25
C ASN A 214 17.57 8.87 -25.34
N VAL A 215 16.91 8.77 -24.19
CA VAL A 215 16.78 9.86 -23.24
C VAL A 215 17.91 9.74 -22.24
N THR A 216 18.70 10.80 -22.11
CA THR A 216 19.71 10.98 -21.06
C THR A 216 19.03 10.86 -19.70
N VAL A 217 19.14 9.68 -19.09
CA VAL A 217 18.63 9.43 -17.74
C VAL A 217 19.26 10.45 -16.79
N GLU A 218 18.46 11.09 -15.95
CA GLU A 218 18.94 12.05 -14.95
C GLU A 218 19.80 11.27 -13.93
N LYS A 219 21.13 11.35 -14.08
CA LYS A 219 22.10 10.59 -13.27
C LYS A 219 22.31 11.27 -11.93
N ASN A 220 22.28 10.50 -10.84
CA ASN A 220 22.72 10.97 -9.53
C ASN A 220 24.26 11.11 -9.55
N SER A 221 24.76 12.33 -9.64
CA SER A 221 26.21 12.63 -9.73
C SER A 221 26.94 12.63 -8.37
N TYR A 222 26.21 12.67 -7.26
CA TYR A 222 26.76 12.69 -5.90
C TYR A 222 26.28 11.47 -5.12
N LEU A 223 26.94 10.33 -5.36
CA LEU A 223 26.79 9.12 -4.54
C LEU A 223 27.88 9.16 -3.44
N PRO A 224 27.52 9.04 -2.16
CA PRO A 224 28.53 8.91 -1.10
C PRO A 224 29.31 7.61 -1.27
N ASP A 225 30.56 7.61 -0.84
CA ASP A 225 31.42 6.43 -0.88
C ASP A 225 30.81 5.35 0.05
N TYR A 226 30.48 4.19 -0.51
CA TYR A 226 29.88 3.11 0.28
C TYR A 226 30.94 2.53 1.21
N LEU A 227 30.52 2.14 2.41
CA LEU A 227 31.41 1.41 3.31
C LEU A 227 31.91 0.14 2.62
N PRO A 228 33.17 -0.28 2.83
CA PRO A 228 33.66 -1.55 2.32
C PRO A 228 32.75 -2.69 2.77
N GLU A 229 32.48 -3.65 1.88
CA GLU A 229 31.78 -4.88 2.21
C GLU A 229 32.69 -5.77 3.08
N GLU A 230 33.02 -5.34 4.30
CA GLU A 230 33.65 -6.21 5.27
C GLU A 230 32.63 -7.29 5.65
N VAL A 231 32.92 -8.50 5.16
CA VAL A 231 32.34 -9.80 5.50
C VAL A 231 31.60 -9.74 6.83
N SER A 232 30.28 -9.63 6.75
CA SER A 232 29.42 -9.76 7.92
C SER A 232 29.78 -11.09 8.59
N PRO A 233 30.25 -11.10 9.86
CA PRO A 233 30.54 -12.35 10.53
C PRO A 233 29.24 -13.17 10.54
N GLN A 234 29.30 -14.39 10.00
CA GLN A 234 28.19 -15.35 10.06
C GLN A 234 27.94 -15.66 11.54
N LYS A 235 27.00 -14.92 12.14
CA LYS A 235 26.59 -15.13 13.52
C LYS A 235 25.68 -16.36 13.53
N GLU A 236 26.05 -17.36 14.33
CA GLU A 236 25.31 -18.61 14.51
C GLU A 236 23.81 -18.35 14.75
N LEU A 237 22.98 -19.14 14.08
CA LEU A 237 21.53 -18.94 13.87
C LEU A 237 20.63 -19.18 15.10
N ASP A 238 21.16 -19.29 16.32
CA ASP A 238 20.39 -19.90 17.41
C ASP A 238 20.01 -19.02 18.61
N LYS A 239 20.13 -17.69 18.52
CA LYS A 239 19.60 -16.81 19.58
C LYS A 239 18.91 -15.57 19.05
N ALA A 240 17.64 -15.72 18.71
CA ALA A 240 16.71 -14.60 18.67
C ALA A 240 16.36 -14.20 20.11
N VAL A 241 16.82 -13.02 20.54
CA VAL A 241 16.42 -12.42 21.82
C VAL A 241 15.25 -11.48 21.56
N ILE A 242 14.08 -11.82 22.07
CA ILE A 242 12.92 -10.93 22.09
C ILE A 242 13.15 -9.91 23.21
N PRO A 243 13.14 -8.60 22.96
CA PRO A 243 13.22 -7.60 24.02
C PRO A 243 11.92 -7.61 24.82
N THR A 244 11.91 -8.29 25.96
CA THR A 244 10.85 -8.15 26.96
C THR A 244 11.13 -6.95 27.83
N GLY A 245 10.46 -5.83 27.52
CA GLY A 245 9.98 -4.88 28.52
C GLY A 245 10.69 -3.54 28.62
N SER A 246 9.96 -2.48 28.26
CA SER A 246 9.87 -1.27 29.09
C SER A 246 8.54 -0.57 28.82
N LYS A 247 7.68 -0.57 29.85
CA LYS A 247 6.45 0.22 29.92
C LYS A 247 6.77 1.71 29.77
N SER A 248 6.15 2.35 28.79
CA SER A 248 5.71 3.75 28.89
C SER A 248 4.56 3.98 27.91
N ASP A 249 3.46 4.46 28.47
CA ASP A 249 2.28 5.08 27.88
C ASP A 249 1.32 4.25 27.01
N SER A 250 0.26 3.89 27.71
CA SER A 250 -0.94 3.16 27.35
C SER A 250 -1.86 3.93 26.41
N GLN A 251 -1.66 3.77 25.10
CA GLN A 251 -2.72 4.06 24.11
C GLN A 251 -2.84 2.99 23.00
N GLY A 252 -1.93 2.00 22.93
CA GLY A 252 -1.88 1.02 21.83
C GLY A 252 -2.25 -0.44 22.14
N SER A 253 -2.65 -0.78 23.37
CA SER A 253 -2.75 -2.20 23.81
C SER A 253 -4.10 -2.91 23.52
N TRP A 254 -5.11 -2.18 23.07
CA TRP A 254 -6.51 -2.59 23.01
C TRP A 254 -6.98 -2.88 21.58
N ILE A 255 -6.47 -2.15 20.58
CA ILE A 255 -6.67 -2.43 19.15
C ILE A 255 -6.11 -3.82 18.81
N ASN A 256 -4.97 -4.19 19.40
CA ASN A 256 -4.42 -5.55 19.26
C ASN A 256 -5.32 -6.63 19.85
N SER A 257 -6.10 -6.32 20.90
CA SER A 257 -7.01 -7.30 21.51
C SER A 257 -8.28 -7.51 20.68
N ALA A 258 -8.84 -6.44 20.10
CA ALA A 258 -9.96 -6.53 19.16
C ALA A 258 -9.55 -7.13 17.81
N ALA A 259 -8.39 -6.74 17.27
CA ALA A 259 -7.81 -7.31 16.04
C ALA A 259 -7.48 -8.80 16.21
N ASN A 260 -7.00 -9.23 17.38
CA ASN A 260 -6.80 -10.65 17.70
C ASN A 260 -8.09 -11.44 17.81
N PHE A 261 -9.20 -10.82 18.25
CA PHE A 261 -10.52 -11.46 18.23
C PHE A 261 -11.03 -11.58 16.79
N LEU A 262 -10.97 -10.50 15.99
CA LEU A 262 -11.40 -10.52 14.60
C LEU A 262 -10.60 -11.52 13.75
N SER A 263 -9.28 -11.60 13.94
CA SER A 263 -8.44 -12.56 13.21
C SER A 263 -8.75 -14.00 13.58
N LYS A 264 -8.91 -14.32 14.87
CA LYS A 264 -9.18 -15.69 15.33
C LYS A 264 -10.60 -16.18 15.11
N THR A 265 -11.58 -15.28 15.00
CA THR A 265 -13.00 -15.65 14.89
C THR A 265 -13.44 -15.81 13.44
N PHE A 266 -12.80 -15.10 12.51
CA PHE A 266 -13.29 -14.99 11.12
C PHE A 266 -12.30 -15.43 10.03
N PHE A 267 -11.01 -15.64 10.35
CA PHE A 267 -10.05 -16.25 9.43
C PHE A 267 -9.60 -17.60 10.01
N TRP A 268 -10.23 -18.67 9.52
CA TRP A 268 -9.73 -20.04 9.68
C TRP A 268 -8.51 -20.28 8.78
#